data_AF-A0A2P8CPK7-F1
#
_entry.id   AF-A0A2P8CPK7-F1
#
_cell.length_a   1.000
_cell.length_b   1.000
_cell.length_c   1.000
_cell.angle_alpha   90.00
_cell.angle_beta   90.00
_cell.angle_gamma   90.00
#
_symmetry.space_group_name_H-M   'P 1'
#
loop_
_entity.id
_entity.type
_entity.pdbx_description
1 polymer ?
#
loop_
_entity_poly.entity_id
_entity_poly.type
_entity_poly.pdbx_seq_one_letter_code
_entity_poly.pdbx_strand_id
1 'polypeptide(L)'
;MKKVQFKYDFLLFLYAYLRQMDLSLDRSRWEGLSDLRVYYKTQLSPQTVTESLIRQSGIRLSENLSSYFPKPMDIKKRRILGVYNHYLSRKHFLKEDEITYCCELLNQFSELLLSNVDQYDTRVEKLRNEISSFNYNLIESKLLGKDVALATSVEHYLQNVKVIPITEFLKGIDL
;
A
#
# COMPACT_ATOMS: atom_id res chain seq x y z
N MET A 1 -6.52 -7.81 19.90
CA MET A 1 -6.39 -6.55 19.13
C MET A 1 -7.71 -6.26 18.45
N LYS A 2 -8.17 -5.01 18.51
CA LYS A 2 -9.46 -4.58 17.96
C LYS A 2 -9.46 -4.75 16.43
N LYS A 3 -10.58 -5.19 15.87
CA LYS A 3 -10.81 -5.25 14.42
C LYS A 3 -11.64 -4.05 14.01
N VAL A 4 -11.26 -3.41 12.93
CA VAL A 4 -11.92 -2.25 12.34
C VAL A 4 -12.41 -2.64 10.96
N GLN A 5 -13.71 -2.48 10.70
CA GLN A 5 -14.31 -2.73 9.40
C GLN A 5 -14.07 -1.54 8.48
N PHE A 6 -13.77 -1.83 7.22
CA PHE A 6 -13.62 -0.85 6.15
C PHE A 6 -14.60 -1.17 5.02
N LYS A 7 -14.96 -0.15 4.25
CA LYS A 7 -15.65 -0.35 2.98
C LYS A 7 -14.72 -1.12 2.04
N TYR A 8 -15.30 -1.99 1.20
CA TYR A 8 -14.55 -2.76 0.22
C TYR A 8 -13.72 -1.85 -0.69
N ASP A 9 -14.36 -0.81 -1.24
CA ASP A 9 -13.73 0.14 -2.15
C ASP A 9 -12.51 0.82 -1.51
N PHE A 10 -12.57 1.12 -0.21
CA PHE A 10 -11.43 1.67 0.51
C PHE A 10 -10.25 0.70 0.61
N LEU A 11 -10.51 -0.57 0.88
CA LEU A 11 -9.44 -1.58 0.89
C LEU A 11 -8.85 -1.82 -0.50
N LEU A 12 -9.68 -1.75 -1.54
CA LEU A 12 -9.23 -1.87 -2.92
C LEU A 12 -8.34 -0.68 -3.33
N PHE A 13 -8.76 0.53 -2.98
CA PHE A 13 -7.95 1.73 -3.13
C PHE A 13 -6.64 1.64 -2.37
N LEU A 14 -6.67 1.25 -1.09
CA LEU A 14 -5.47 1.11 -0.28
C LEU A 14 -4.51 0.09 -0.90
N TYR A 15 -5.02 -1.02 -1.44
CA TYR A 15 -4.22 -1.99 -2.18
C TYR A 15 -3.56 -1.37 -3.41
N ALA A 16 -4.33 -0.66 -4.24
CA ALA A 16 -3.82 0.01 -5.44
C ALA A 16 -2.76 1.07 -5.09
N TYR A 17 -2.98 1.86 -4.05
CA TYR A 17 -2.05 2.91 -3.62
C TYR A 17 -0.73 2.33 -3.11
N LEU A 18 -0.78 1.33 -2.24
CA LEU A 18 0.42 0.62 -1.77
C LEU A 18 1.15 -0.08 -2.93
N ARG A 19 0.42 -0.58 -3.93
CA ARG A 19 1.01 -1.18 -5.13
C ARG A 19 1.71 -0.13 -6.00
N GLN A 20 1.12 1.04 -6.16
CA GLN A 20 1.75 2.17 -6.84
C GLN A 20 3.06 2.56 -6.15
N MET A 21 3.08 2.63 -4.81
CA MET A 21 4.29 2.92 -4.03
C MET A 21 5.38 1.87 -4.25
N ASP A 22 5.05 0.59 -4.10
CA ASP A 22 5.99 -0.54 -4.32
C ASP A 22 6.64 -0.48 -5.72
N LEU A 23 5.80 -0.33 -6.75
CA LEU A 23 6.27 -0.22 -8.14
C LEU A 23 7.12 1.03 -8.37
N SER A 24 6.71 2.17 -7.82
CA SER A 24 7.44 3.43 -7.99
C SER A 24 8.81 3.38 -7.31
N LEU A 25 8.88 2.77 -6.12
CA LEU A 25 10.15 2.49 -5.45
C LEU A 25 11.01 1.52 -6.27
N ASP A 26 10.47 0.44 -6.79
CA ASP A 26 11.20 -0.49 -7.66
C ASP A 26 11.84 0.22 -8.87
N ARG A 27 11.11 1.16 -9.47
CA ARG A 27 11.57 1.93 -10.63
C ARG A 27 12.58 3.01 -10.28
N SER A 28 12.51 3.59 -9.09
CA SER A 28 13.48 4.60 -8.62
C SER A 28 14.91 4.07 -8.48
N ARG A 29 15.13 2.74 -8.56
CA ARG A 29 16.46 2.14 -8.68
C ARG A 29 17.21 2.57 -9.95
N TRP A 30 16.49 2.96 -11.00
CA TRP A 30 17.08 3.22 -12.32
C TRP A 30 17.39 4.71 -12.55
N GLU A 31 16.47 5.61 -12.19
CA GLU A 31 16.62 7.06 -12.44
C GLU A 31 16.78 7.89 -11.15
N GLY A 32 16.69 7.27 -9.98
CA GLY A 32 16.92 7.94 -8.69
C GLY A 32 15.65 8.39 -7.97
N LEU A 33 15.83 8.84 -6.73
CA LEU A 33 14.72 9.24 -5.86
C LEU A 33 14.23 10.68 -6.15
N SER A 34 15.07 11.54 -6.72
CA SER A 34 14.68 12.91 -7.12
C SER A 34 13.53 12.92 -8.11
N ASP A 35 13.58 12.08 -9.13
CA ASP A 35 12.52 12.01 -10.13
C ASP A 35 11.25 11.35 -9.57
N LEU A 36 11.41 10.37 -8.67
CA LEU A 36 10.29 9.82 -7.90
C LEU A 36 9.58 10.93 -7.08
N ARG A 37 10.34 11.83 -6.44
CA ARG A 37 9.79 12.99 -5.73
C ARG A 37 9.04 13.93 -6.67
N VAL A 38 9.59 14.20 -7.85
CA VAL A 38 8.93 15.04 -8.86
C VAL A 38 7.59 14.43 -9.29
N TYR A 39 7.56 13.12 -9.54
CA TYR A 39 6.33 12.39 -9.86
C TYR A 39 5.27 12.57 -8.77
N TYR A 40 5.62 12.31 -7.51
CA TYR A 40 4.69 12.39 -6.38
C TYR A 40 4.19 13.81 -6.03
N LYS A 41 4.76 14.88 -6.60
CA LYS A 41 4.19 16.25 -6.45
C LYS A 41 2.79 16.40 -7.05
N THR A 42 2.46 15.56 -8.03
CA THR A 42 1.16 15.59 -8.74
C THR A 42 0.22 14.47 -8.29
N GLN A 43 0.73 13.54 -7.48
CA GLN A 43 -0.02 12.39 -7.02
C GLN A 43 -0.67 12.66 -5.67
N LEU A 44 -1.57 11.77 -5.26
CA LEU A 44 -2.13 11.80 -3.92
C LEU A 44 -1.00 11.64 -2.88
N SER A 45 -0.99 12.48 -1.85
CA SER A 45 0.07 12.44 -0.83
C SER A 45 -0.11 11.25 0.11
N PRO A 46 0.99 10.61 0.58
CA PRO A 46 0.90 9.53 1.56
C PRO A 46 0.25 9.99 2.87
N GLN A 47 0.47 11.25 3.28
CA GLN A 47 -0.17 11.84 4.46
C GLN A 47 -1.69 11.83 4.35
N THR A 48 -2.24 12.25 3.20
CA THR A 48 -3.70 12.25 2.98
C THR A 48 -4.26 10.83 3.14
N VAL A 49 -3.55 9.81 2.64
CA VAL A 49 -3.96 8.41 2.82
C VAL A 49 -3.87 7.98 4.28
N THR A 50 -2.81 8.37 5.00
CA THR A 50 -2.66 8.12 6.45
C THR A 50 -3.81 8.75 7.25
N GLU A 51 -4.14 10.01 6.98
CA GLU A 51 -5.22 10.74 7.64
C GLU A 51 -6.58 10.08 7.39
N SER A 52 -6.86 9.69 6.13
CA SER A 52 -8.07 8.95 5.80
C SER A 52 -8.12 7.60 6.52
N LEU A 53 -7.01 6.87 6.59
CA LEU A 53 -6.93 5.58 7.27
C LEU A 53 -7.21 5.70 8.77
N ILE A 54 -6.65 6.72 9.42
CA ILE A 54 -6.91 7.05 10.84
C ILE A 54 -8.38 7.46 11.03
N ARG A 55 -8.89 8.36 10.19
CA ARG A 55 -10.27 8.87 10.29
C ARG A 55 -11.29 7.75 10.16
N GLN A 56 -11.12 6.87 9.18
CA GLN A 56 -12.04 5.74 8.97
C GLN A 56 -11.93 4.66 10.05
N SER A 57 -10.75 4.50 10.65
CA SER A 57 -10.54 3.48 11.67
C SER A 57 -10.88 3.92 13.10
N GLY A 58 -10.89 5.23 13.35
CA GLY A 58 -11.07 5.81 14.68
C GLY A 58 -9.98 5.39 15.66
N ILE A 59 -8.82 4.91 15.18
CA ILE A 59 -7.68 4.60 16.03
C ILE A 59 -6.97 5.89 16.41
N ARG A 60 -6.35 5.90 17.59
CA ARG A 60 -5.37 6.93 17.93
C ARG A 60 -4.01 6.28 17.76
N LEU A 61 -3.17 6.83 16.89
CA LEU A 61 -1.78 6.40 16.80
C LEU A 61 -1.14 6.62 18.18
N SER A 62 -0.78 5.54 18.85
CA SER A 62 0.05 5.63 20.05
C SER A 62 1.50 5.86 19.61
N GLU A 63 2.30 6.51 20.45
CA GLU A 63 3.75 6.66 20.22
C GLU A 63 4.50 5.32 20.10
N ASN A 64 3.87 4.21 20.50
CA ASN A 64 4.44 2.88 20.37
C ASN A 64 4.35 2.37 18.92
N LEU A 65 5.50 1.89 18.42
CA LEU A 65 5.63 1.17 17.16
C LEU A 65 4.65 -0.01 17.09
N SER A 66 4.16 -0.29 15.88
CA SER A 66 3.33 -1.45 15.63
C SER A 66 4.06 -2.73 16.01
N SER A 67 3.38 -3.61 16.73
CA SER A 67 3.84 -4.98 16.99
C SER A 67 3.63 -5.91 15.79
N TYR A 68 3.06 -5.41 14.69
CA TYR A 68 2.81 -6.20 13.49
C TYR A 68 4.11 -6.42 12.72
N PHE A 69 4.43 -7.68 12.46
CA PHE A 69 5.50 -8.06 11.55
C PHE A 69 4.91 -8.86 10.39
N PRO A 70 5.03 -8.37 9.13
CA PRO A 70 4.56 -9.14 7.99
C PRO A 70 5.36 -10.43 7.91
N LYS A 71 4.68 -11.57 8.02
CA LYS A 71 5.34 -12.87 7.84
C LYS A 71 5.72 -13.01 6.37
N PRO A 72 6.95 -13.45 6.04
CA PRO A 72 7.30 -13.76 4.66
C PRO A 72 6.39 -14.89 4.16
N MET A 73 5.66 -14.64 3.07
CA MET A 73 4.75 -15.62 2.49
C MET A 73 5.43 -16.34 1.33
N ASP A 74 5.47 -17.67 1.40
CA ASP A 74 5.99 -18.54 0.34
C ASP A 74 5.21 -18.31 -0.98
N ILE A 75 5.94 -18.12 -2.07
CA ILE A 75 5.44 -17.91 -3.43
C ILE A 75 4.46 -19.03 -3.86
N LYS A 76 4.70 -20.28 -3.44
CA LYS A 76 3.78 -21.41 -3.73
C LYS A 76 2.45 -21.27 -2.99
N LYS A 77 2.48 -20.83 -1.73
CA LYS A 77 1.27 -20.55 -0.94
C LYS A 77 0.49 -19.36 -1.52
N ARG A 78 1.18 -18.37 -2.09
CA ARG A 78 0.58 -17.20 -2.75
C ARG A 78 -0.32 -17.59 -3.93
N ARG A 79 0.14 -18.48 -4.82
CA ARG A 79 -0.67 -18.97 -5.96
C ARG A 79 -1.93 -19.73 -5.51
N ILE A 80 -1.84 -20.49 -4.44
CA ILE A 80 -2.96 -21.26 -3.89
C ILE A 80 -3.98 -20.30 -3.24
N LEU A 81 -3.51 -19.29 -2.49
CA LEU A 81 -4.37 -18.31 -1.85
C LEU A 81 -5.25 -17.53 -2.85
N GLY A 82 -4.72 -17.20 -4.02
CA GLY A 82 -5.50 -16.50 -5.07
C GLY A 82 -6.78 -17.23 -5.50
N VAL A 83 -6.79 -18.57 -5.42
CA VAL A 83 -7.97 -19.40 -5.69
C VAL A 83 -8.92 -19.43 -4.47
N TYR A 84 -8.37 -19.46 -3.25
CA TYR A 84 -9.14 -19.45 -2.00
C TYR A 84 -9.67 -18.06 -1.60
N ASN A 85 -9.11 -16.98 -2.15
CA ASN A 85 -9.50 -15.60 -1.85
C ASN A 85 -10.99 -15.35 -2.15
N HIS A 86 -11.60 -16.09 -3.07
CA HIS A 86 -13.05 -16.01 -3.30
C HIS A 86 -13.90 -16.29 -2.05
N TYR A 87 -13.41 -17.15 -1.13
CA TYR A 87 -14.11 -17.47 0.12
C TYR A 87 -13.67 -16.59 1.30
N LEU A 88 -12.48 -15.99 1.23
CA LEU A 88 -11.90 -15.15 2.29
C LEU A 88 -12.14 -13.65 2.09
N SER A 89 -12.50 -13.22 0.88
CA SER A 89 -12.89 -11.84 0.49
C SER A 89 -14.18 -11.33 1.15
N ARG A 90 -14.54 -11.87 2.32
CA ARG A 90 -15.65 -11.42 3.16
C ARG A 90 -15.17 -10.72 4.43
N LYS A 91 -13.84 -10.64 4.63
CA LYS A 91 -13.22 -10.06 5.82
C LYS A 91 -12.63 -8.69 5.50
N HIS A 92 -13.49 -7.70 5.26
CA HIS A 92 -13.10 -6.31 5.01
C HIS A 92 -12.71 -5.58 6.30
N PHE A 93 -11.89 -6.21 7.13
CA PHE A 93 -11.39 -5.60 8.36
C PHE A 93 -9.87 -5.64 8.42
N LEU A 94 -9.29 -4.66 9.09
CA LEU A 94 -7.90 -4.67 9.55
C LEU A 94 -7.90 -4.66 11.08
N LYS A 95 -6.87 -5.26 11.67
CA LYS A 95 -6.61 -5.10 13.09
C LYS A 95 -5.91 -3.78 13.38
N GLU A 96 -6.01 -3.31 14.60
CA GLU A 96 -5.39 -2.05 15.02
C GLU A 96 -3.86 -1.99 14.79
N ASP A 97 -3.12 -3.08 15.05
CA ASP A 97 -1.69 -3.18 14.73
C ASP A 97 -1.41 -3.15 13.22
N GLU A 98 -2.25 -3.83 12.44
CA GLU A 98 -2.16 -3.83 10.98
C GLU A 98 -2.37 -2.41 10.41
N ILE A 99 -3.27 -1.63 11.02
CA ILE A 99 -3.54 -0.24 10.62
C ILE A 99 -2.38 0.66 11.04
N THR A 100 -1.92 0.57 12.29
CA THR A 100 -0.76 1.34 12.77
C THR A 100 0.47 1.07 11.89
N TYR A 101 0.72 -0.19 11.54
CA TYR A 101 1.84 -0.55 10.66
C TYR A 101 1.68 0.03 9.25
N CYS A 102 0.47 0.02 8.69
CA CYS A 102 0.21 0.66 7.41
C CYS A 102 0.49 2.17 7.47
N CYS A 103 0.09 2.86 8.55
CA CYS A 103 0.42 4.26 8.77
C CYS A 103 1.93 4.49 8.87
N GLU A 104 2.67 3.61 9.54
CA GLU A 104 4.14 3.68 9.60
C GLU A 104 4.79 3.55 8.23
N LEU A 105 4.31 2.64 7.38
CA LEU A 105 4.81 2.49 6.00
C LEU A 105 4.53 3.74 5.15
N LEU A 106 3.34 4.31 5.26
CA LEU A 106 2.95 5.54 4.56
C LEU A 106 3.80 6.73 5.03
N ASN A 107 4.04 6.85 6.33
CA ASN A 107 4.87 7.90 6.92
C ASN A 107 6.33 7.77 6.49
N GLN A 108 6.92 6.58 6.58
CA GLN A 108 8.30 6.34 6.10
C GLN A 108 8.45 6.67 4.61
N PHE A 109 7.47 6.30 3.79
CA PHE A 109 7.48 6.66 2.38
C PHE A 109 7.38 8.17 2.19
N SER A 110 6.57 8.89 2.98
CA SER A 110 6.56 10.33 2.87
C SER A 110 7.86 10.98 3.36
N GLU A 111 8.47 10.50 4.43
CA GLU A 111 9.77 10.99 4.89
C GLU A 111 10.82 10.84 3.79
N LEU A 112 10.80 9.71 3.07
CA LEU A 112 11.63 9.50 1.89
C LEU A 112 11.37 10.54 0.81
N LEU A 113 10.10 10.85 0.52
CA LEU A 113 9.72 11.87 -0.48
C LEU A 113 10.13 13.30 -0.06
N LEU A 114 10.24 13.57 1.24
CA LEU A 114 10.69 14.87 1.77
C LEU A 114 12.21 14.94 1.96
N SER A 115 12.89 13.80 1.95
CA SER A 115 14.33 13.73 2.14
C SER A 115 15.11 14.21 0.91
N ASN A 116 16.32 14.68 1.15
CA ASN A 116 17.30 15.02 0.10
C ASN A 116 18.14 13.81 -0.34
N VAL A 117 17.80 12.60 0.12
CA VAL A 117 18.51 11.38 -0.25
C VAL A 117 18.13 11.02 -1.69
N ASP A 118 19.12 10.94 -2.57
CA ASP A 118 18.88 10.63 -3.98
C ASP A 118 19.21 9.19 -4.35
N GLN A 119 20.09 8.56 -3.59
CA GLN A 119 20.55 7.19 -3.83
C GLN A 119 19.55 6.16 -3.30
N TYR A 120 19.24 5.18 -4.15
CA TYR A 120 18.51 3.99 -3.74
C TYR A 120 19.42 3.11 -2.86
N ASP A 121 19.09 3.01 -1.57
CA ASP A 121 19.88 2.25 -0.59
C ASP A 121 19.09 1.07 0.02
N THR A 122 19.73 0.36 0.94
CA THR A 122 19.13 -0.79 1.62
C THR A 122 17.91 -0.45 2.48
N ARG A 123 17.77 0.81 2.94
CA ARG A 123 16.60 1.26 3.69
C ARG A 123 15.41 1.43 2.76
N VAL A 124 15.63 1.99 1.57
CA VAL A 124 14.59 2.10 0.52
C VAL A 124 14.14 0.71 0.06
N GLU A 125 15.08 -0.20 -0.17
CA GLU A 125 14.78 -1.60 -0.52
C GLU A 125 13.97 -2.29 0.58
N LYS A 126 14.33 -2.07 1.85
CA LYS A 126 13.60 -2.61 3.00
C LYS A 126 12.16 -2.09 3.02
N LEU A 127 11.97 -0.77 2.91
CA LEU A 127 10.64 -0.15 2.88
C LEU A 127 9.78 -0.72 1.75
N ARG A 128 10.33 -0.82 0.54
CA ARG A 128 9.65 -1.43 -0.62
C ARG A 128 9.19 -2.85 -0.30
N ASN A 129 10.07 -3.70 0.22
CA ASN A 129 9.75 -5.09 0.53
C ASN A 129 8.70 -5.21 1.65
N GLU A 130 8.72 -4.31 2.63
CA GLU A 130 7.71 -4.25 3.69
C GLU A 130 6.34 -3.82 3.16
N ILE A 131 6.27 -2.77 2.32
CA ILE A 131 5.06 -2.35 1.61
C ILE A 131 4.50 -3.51 0.78
N SER A 132 5.35 -4.13 -0.04
CA SER A 132 4.96 -5.25 -0.89
C SER A 132 4.42 -6.41 -0.05
N SER A 133 5.13 -6.79 1.02
CA SER A 133 4.72 -7.88 1.90
C SER A 133 3.41 -7.60 2.63
N PHE A 134 3.23 -6.39 3.16
CA PHE A 134 1.97 -5.98 3.79
C PHE A 134 0.82 -6.04 2.78
N ASN A 135 1.02 -5.47 1.60
CA ASN A 135 -0.02 -5.39 0.59
C ASN A 135 -0.45 -6.77 0.07
N TYR A 136 0.53 -7.59 -0.34
CA TYR A 136 0.30 -8.93 -0.90
C TYR A 136 -0.20 -9.95 0.15
N ASN A 137 0.34 -9.91 1.36
CA ASN A 137 0.05 -10.96 2.34
C ASN A 137 -1.19 -10.64 3.19
N LEU A 138 -1.50 -9.35 3.36
CA LEU A 138 -2.62 -8.92 4.22
C LEU A 138 -3.78 -8.35 3.40
N ILE A 139 -3.57 -7.27 2.63
CA ILE A 139 -4.67 -6.55 1.99
C ILE A 139 -5.27 -7.38 0.85
N GLU A 140 -4.43 -7.98 0.00
CA GLU A 140 -4.87 -8.81 -1.14
C GLU A 140 -5.83 -9.93 -0.73
N SER A 141 -5.58 -10.56 0.43
CA SER A 141 -6.40 -11.66 0.94
C SER A 141 -7.85 -11.28 1.26
N LYS A 142 -8.16 -9.98 1.24
CA LYS A 142 -9.47 -9.40 1.56
C LYS A 142 -10.21 -8.92 0.31
N LEU A 143 -9.60 -9.04 -0.87
CA LEU A 143 -10.10 -8.50 -2.13
C LEU A 143 -10.48 -9.62 -3.11
N LEU A 144 -11.33 -9.28 -4.08
CA LEU A 144 -11.65 -10.16 -5.19
C LEU A 144 -10.49 -10.20 -6.19
N GLY A 145 -10.11 -11.40 -6.65
CA GLY A 145 -8.97 -11.58 -7.55
C GLY A 145 -9.05 -10.77 -8.86
N LYS A 146 -10.26 -10.52 -9.38
CA LYS A 146 -10.47 -9.68 -10.58
C LYS A 146 -10.12 -8.21 -10.32
N ASP A 147 -10.42 -7.69 -9.13
CA ASP A 147 -10.20 -6.29 -8.77
C ASP A 147 -8.73 -6.10 -8.37
N VAL A 148 -8.13 -7.11 -7.75
CA VAL A 148 -6.68 -7.21 -7.55
C VAL A 148 -5.95 -7.17 -8.89
N ALA A 149 -6.37 -7.98 -9.87
CA ALA A 149 -5.77 -8.00 -11.21
C ALA A 149 -5.90 -6.66 -11.94
N LEU A 150 -6.96 -5.90 -11.65
CA LEU A 150 -7.13 -4.54 -12.13
C LEU A 150 -6.13 -3.59 -11.43
N ALA A 151 -6.09 -3.62 -10.10
CA ALA A 151 -5.25 -2.77 -9.27
C ALA A 151 -3.74 -3.04 -9.41
N THR A 152 -3.33 -4.22 -9.86
CA THR A 152 -1.92 -4.49 -10.19
C THR A 152 -1.41 -3.69 -11.39
N SER A 153 -2.33 -3.17 -12.21
CA SER A 153 -2.05 -2.32 -13.37
C SER A 153 -2.19 -0.82 -13.04
N VAL A 154 -2.18 -0.45 -11.76
CA VAL A 154 -2.20 0.94 -11.31
C VAL A 154 -1.02 1.73 -11.87
N GLU A 155 -1.26 3.00 -12.18
CA GLU A 155 -0.23 3.91 -12.63
C GLU A 155 0.90 4.05 -11.61
N HIS A 156 2.14 4.22 -12.08
CA HIS A 156 3.32 4.38 -11.23
C HIS A 156 4.45 5.11 -11.96
N TYR A 157 5.46 5.53 -11.19
CA TYR A 157 6.66 6.19 -11.70
C TYR A 157 7.38 5.34 -12.77
N LEU A 158 7.81 5.96 -13.88
CA LEU A 158 8.46 5.33 -15.05
C LEU A 158 7.65 4.20 -15.71
N GLN A 159 6.34 4.37 -15.81
CA GLN A 159 5.49 3.46 -16.59
C GLN A 159 5.65 3.65 -18.10
N ASN A 160 5.78 2.54 -18.83
CA ASN A 160 5.90 2.51 -20.29
C ASN A 160 4.71 1.83 -21.00
N VAL A 161 3.61 1.57 -20.28
CA VAL A 161 2.46 0.80 -20.78
C VAL A 161 1.13 1.42 -20.33
N LYS A 162 0.01 0.96 -20.91
CA LYS A 162 -1.33 1.37 -20.50
C LYS A 162 -1.58 0.96 -19.05
N VAL A 163 -1.86 1.94 -18.21
CA VAL A 163 -2.11 1.81 -16.77
C VAL A 163 -3.48 2.36 -16.40
N ILE A 164 -3.89 2.09 -15.16
CA ILE A 164 -5.12 2.61 -14.57
C ILE A 164 -4.76 3.72 -13.58
N PRO A 165 -5.26 4.94 -13.77
CA PRO A 165 -5.00 6.03 -12.84
C PRO A 165 -5.44 5.70 -11.42
N ILE A 166 -4.70 6.15 -10.41
CA ILE A 166 -5.06 5.90 -9.00
C ILE A 166 -6.44 6.48 -8.67
N THR A 167 -6.82 7.56 -9.36
CA THR A 167 -8.11 8.24 -9.24
C THR A 167 -9.31 7.37 -9.60
N GLU A 168 -9.13 6.35 -10.45
CA GLU A 168 -10.19 5.37 -10.75
C GLU A 168 -10.59 4.55 -9.52
N PHE A 169 -9.65 4.33 -8.60
CA PHE A 169 -9.90 3.61 -7.35
C PHE A 169 -10.47 4.53 -6.25
N LEU A 170 -10.52 5.85 -6.45
CA LEU A 170 -11.06 6.82 -5.49
C LEU A 170 -12.58 7.01 -5.57
N LYS A 171 -13.24 6.42 -6.57
CA LYS A 171 -14.68 6.61 -6.79
C LYS A 171 -15.48 6.16 -5.57
N GLY A 172 -16.16 7.11 -4.92
CA GLY A 172 -16.98 6.83 -3.73
C GLY A 172 -16.21 6.76 -2.41
N ILE A 173 -14.92 7.14 -2.41
CA ILE A 173 -14.08 7.24 -1.22
C ILE A 173 -13.92 8.72 -0.86
N ASP A 174 -14.15 9.03 0.41
CA ASP A 174 -13.90 10.35 0.99
C ASP A 174 -12.52 10.33 1.66
N LEU A 175 -11.56 11.06 1.09
CA LEU A 175 -10.16 11.15 1.53
C LEU A 175 -9.91 12.37 2.40
#